data_AF-A0A9W8G5L5-F1
#
_entry.id   AF-A0A9W8G5L5-F1
#
_cell.length_a   1.000
_cell.length_b   1.000
_cell.length_c   1.000
_cell.angle_alpha   90.00
_cell.angle_beta   90.00
_cell.angle_gamma   90.00
#
_symmetry.space_group_name_H-M   'P 1'
#
loop_
_entity.id
_entity.type
_entity.pdbx_description
1 polymer ?
#
loop_
_entity_poly.entity_id
_entity_poly.type
_entity_poly.pdbx_seq_one_letter_code
_entity_poly.pdbx_strand_id
1 'polypeptide(L)'
;MEDHEWTGSLSHAGDIMASSRSHNNINSSSSTNINGLSLTLGPLQANNMASASMRTLQHYGMDATGSTPGNSSPLKANSERTAYNTGAIGPGKEKPVHETIEDVEITRTRRAWSFITWVLTWYLPSPFLNWCGRMKRSDVRMAWREKVAICVIIFFIWCVLLFVIIGLGLILCPKEYVWTMEDIGVHNAPNDIYVAMRGKVYDISEFVNQKHGLSSYVASKDLMLMYAGQDINASFPIAIRTACPALVPQKADPKYSMYLTAADPTTLQTFPFTHKVGVLPSSKELSNQAFYTQYVLPTMNQFKKGDVVWNYDWVNNMHKDQGKYWRIINKEIFNLDDYFATIDWPGNSESKWRFLNNHIENIFDDKGAGGTDITDVWEKIPWSQQERLANYNCMKNLFYVGKVDDRHSVRCLFTNYMLLAFACVLMAIVLVKFITALQFGTRNRPTPPSKFVICQVPCYTEDEASLTKTIDSLAGLDYDDKHKLIFIVCDGNIVGSGNDRSTPRIVLDILGVDPEYDPPG
;
A
#
# COMPACT_ATOMS: atom_id res chain seq x y z
N MET A 1 -11.14 -5.45 -81.31
CA MET A 1 -10.58 -4.65 -82.41
C MET A 1 -10.32 -3.29 -81.82
N GLU A 2 -9.14 -3.17 -81.20
CA GLU A 2 -7.97 -2.52 -81.83
C GLU A 2 -8.20 -1.01 -81.77
N ASP A 3 -7.72 -0.32 -80.74
CA ASP A 3 -6.32 0.09 -80.49
C ASP A 3 -5.91 1.37 -81.26
N HIS A 4 -5.52 2.35 -80.43
CA HIS A 4 -4.46 3.35 -80.60
C HIS A 4 -4.58 4.52 -81.60
N GLU A 5 -4.54 5.75 -81.05
CA GLU A 5 -3.44 6.75 -81.18
C GLU A 5 -3.73 7.91 -80.19
N TRP A 6 -2.92 8.19 -79.14
CA TRP A 6 -1.59 8.86 -79.09
C TRP A 6 -1.63 10.27 -79.72
N THR A 7 -1.10 11.39 -79.19
CA THR A 7 -0.01 11.68 -78.23
C THR A 7 0.04 13.21 -78.03
N GLY A 8 0.67 13.66 -76.93
CA GLY A 8 1.48 14.91 -76.89
C GLY A 8 1.15 15.82 -75.70
N SER A 9 2.05 16.28 -74.84
CA SER A 9 3.52 16.18 -74.71
C SER A 9 3.86 16.48 -73.22
N LEU A 10 4.64 15.66 -72.51
CA LEU A 10 6.11 15.74 -72.35
C LEU A 10 6.70 17.10 -71.88
N SER A 11 7.05 17.17 -70.59
CA SER A 11 8.36 17.62 -70.08
C SER A 11 8.50 17.15 -68.61
N HIS A 12 9.29 16.09 -68.39
CA HIS A 12 10.64 16.09 -67.76
C HIS A 12 10.63 16.55 -66.29
N ALA A 13 10.69 15.69 -65.27
CA ALA A 13 11.66 14.63 -64.89
C ALA A 13 12.92 15.16 -64.18
N GLY A 14 13.24 14.57 -63.02
CA GLY A 14 14.38 14.92 -62.15
C GLY A 14 14.05 14.81 -60.66
N ASP A 15 13.61 13.66 -60.12
CA ASP A 15 14.38 12.49 -59.65
C ASP A 15 15.02 12.62 -58.25
N ILE A 16 14.71 11.59 -57.41
CA ILE A 16 15.58 10.94 -56.39
C ILE A 16 15.80 11.77 -55.10
N MET A 17 15.61 11.31 -53.85
CA MET A 17 15.69 9.99 -53.22
C MET A 17 14.88 9.96 -51.91
N ALA A 18 14.37 8.77 -51.57
CA ALA A 18 14.30 8.16 -50.24
C ALA A 18 13.90 9.00 -49.01
N SER A 19 12.80 8.58 -48.35
CA SER A 19 12.89 7.99 -47.00
C SER A 19 11.49 7.67 -46.45
N SER A 20 11.22 6.36 -46.39
CA SER A 20 10.43 5.65 -45.37
C SER A 20 9.58 6.47 -44.38
N ARG A 21 8.26 6.33 -44.47
CA ARG A 21 7.40 6.22 -43.28
C ARG A 21 6.64 4.91 -43.32
N SER A 22 7.34 3.90 -42.81
CA SER A 22 6.77 2.64 -42.34
C SER A 22 5.63 2.93 -41.37
N HIS A 23 4.40 2.54 -41.74
CA HIS A 23 3.36 2.25 -40.78
C HIS A 23 3.76 0.99 -40.01
N ASN A 24 4.54 1.16 -38.94
CA ASN A 24 4.71 0.13 -37.93
C ASN A 24 3.49 0.18 -37.01
N ASN A 25 2.47 -0.57 -37.42
CA ASN A 25 1.47 -1.14 -36.54
C ASN A 25 2.18 -2.23 -35.72
N ILE A 26 2.72 -1.89 -34.55
CA ILE A 26 3.14 -2.90 -33.57
C ILE A 26 1.97 -3.11 -32.61
N ASN A 27 0.99 -3.87 -33.10
CA ASN A 27 0.19 -4.74 -32.25
C ASN A 27 1.03 -5.99 -32.01
N SER A 28 1.82 -6.02 -30.94
CA SER A 28 2.33 -7.26 -30.35
C SER A 28 1.49 -7.56 -29.11
N SER A 29 0.23 -7.92 -29.33
CA SER A 29 -0.54 -8.73 -28.41
C SER A 29 0.04 -10.14 -28.46
N SER A 30 1.00 -10.43 -27.57
CA SER A 30 1.38 -11.80 -27.23
C SER A 30 0.25 -12.41 -26.41
N SER A 31 -0.72 -12.98 -27.12
CA SER A 31 -1.78 -13.85 -26.63
C SER A 31 -1.16 -15.21 -26.26
N THR A 32 -0.64 -15.36 -25.05
CA THR A 32 -0.40 -16.69 -24.47
C THR A 32 -1.62 -17.09 -23.65
N ASN A 33 -2.52 -17.82 -24.32
CA ASN A 33 -3.51 -18.70 -23.74
C ASN A 33 -2.78 -19.82 -22.99
N ILE A 34 -2.95 -19.89 -21.66
CA ILE A 34 -2.65 -21.09 -20.86
C ILE A 34 -3.76 -21.24 -19.81
N ASN A 35 -4.65 -22.21 -20.09
CA ASN A 35 -5.31 -23.17 -19.19
C ASN A 35 -6.13 -22.59 -18.00
N GLY A 36 -7.43 -22.86 -17.86
CA GLY A 36 -8.05 -24.17 -18.04
C GLY A 36 -7.62 -25.14 -16.95
N LEU A 37 -7.94 -24.84 -15.68
CA LEU A 37 -7.85 -25.79 -14.56
C LEU A 37 -8.99 -25.51 -13.57
N SER A 38 -10.05 -26.30 -13.72
CA SER A 38 -11.10 -26.50 -12.73
C SER A 38 -10.52 -27.27 -11.55
N LEU A 39 -10.60 -26.72 -10.34
CA LEU A 39 -10.33 -27.45 -9.10
C LEU A 39 -11.67 -27.87 -8.48
N THR A 40 -12.01 -29.13 -8.69
CA THR A 40 -13.09 -29.85 -8.01
C THR A 40 -12.81 -29.91 -6.51
N LEU A 41 -13.75 -29.39 -5.70
CA LEU A 41 -13.79 -29.56 -4.26
C LEU A 41 -14.21 -31.00 -3.92
N GLY A 42 -13.24 -31.82 -3.48
CA GLY A 42 -13.46 -33.10 -2.82
C GLY A 42 -13.32 -32.96 -1.28
N PRO A 43 -13.92 -33.86 -0.48
CA PRO A 43 -14.20 -33.61 0.93
C PRO A 43 -12.95 -33.73 1.83
N LEU A 44 -12.86 -32.84 2.81
CA LEU A 44 -11.89 -32.87 3.91
C LEU A 44 -12.22 -34.04 4.85
N GLN A 45 -11.33 -35.02 4.91
CA GLN A 45 -11.35 -36.09 5.89
C GLN A 45 -10.40 -35.73 7.05
N ALA A 46 -10.97 -35.65 8.25
CA ALA A 46 -10.26 -35.30 9.48
C ALA A 46 -9.27 -36.40 9.88
N ASN A 47 -8.02 -36.03 10.16
CA ASN A 47 -7.07 -36.89 10.87
C ASN A 47 -6.43 -36.13 12.04
N ASN A 48 -6.47 -36.80 13.19
CA ASN A 48 -6.10 -36.35 14.52
C ASN A 48 -4.67 -35.79 14.61
N MET A 49 -4.50 -34.57 15.14
CA MET A 49 -3.22 -34.08 15.63
C MET A 49 -3.10 -34.34 17.13
N ALA A 50 -2.31 -35.35 17.50
CA ALA A 50 -1.80 -35.53 18.84
C ALA A 50 -0.35 -35.01 18.92
N SER A 51 -0.12 -34.10 19.87
CA SER A 51 1.14 -33.78 20.56
C SER A 51 2.45 -33.73 19.76
N ALA A 52 2.92 -32.51 19.44
CA ALA A 52 4.33 -32.23 19.23
C ALA A 52 4.84 -31.31 20.35
N SER A 53 5.72 -31.86 21.19
CA SER A 53 6.47 -31.14 22.23
C SER A 53 7.51 -30.23 21.59
N MET A 54 7.51 -28.96 22.00
CA MET A 54 8.38 -27.91 21.49
C MET A 54 9.75 -28.00 22.20
N ARG A 55 10.80 -28.35 21.46
CA ARG A 55 12.19 -28.34 21.93
C ARG A 55 12.71 -26.89 21.99
N THR A 56 13.24 -26.53 23.15
CA THR A 56 13.91 -25.26 23.43
C THR A 56 15.27 -25.18 22.72
N LEU A 57 15.53 -24.07 22.03
CA LEU A 57 16.83 -23.68 21.48
C LEU A 57 17.77 -23.23 22.60
N GLN A 58 18.93 -23.89 22.73
CA GLN A 58 20.10 -23.38 23.47
C GLN A 58 21.00 -22.61 22.49
N HIS A 59 21.21 -21.32 22.77
CA HIS A 59 22.19 -20.49 22.06
C HIS A 59 23.57 -20.58 22.74
N TYR A 60 24.58 -20.80 21.89
CA TYR A 60 26.02 -20.70 22.12
C TYR A 60 26.44 -19.30 22.60
N GLY A 61 27.30 -19.23 23.62
CA GLY A 61 28.02 -18.01 24.03
C GLY A 61 29.47 -18.06 23.56
N MET A 62 29.91 -17.01 22.87
CA MET A 62 31.31 -16.76 22.47
C MET A 62 32.09 -16.16 23.64
N ASP A 63 33.29 -16.70 23.89
CA ASP A 63 34.30 -16.12 24.79
C ASP A 63 34.97 -14.91 24.14
N ALA A 64 35.13 -13.83 24.92
CA ALA A 64 36.06 -12.76 24.63
C ALA A 64 36.82 -12.40 25.93
N THR A 65 38.11 -12.71 25.92
CA THR A 65 39.12 -12.35 26.92
C THR A 65 39.49 -10.87 26.79
N GLY A 66 39.65 -10.18 27.92
CA GLY A 66 40.07 -8.77 27.95
C GLY A 66 40.18 -8.21 29.36
N SER A 67 41.38 -8.27 29.92
CA SER A 67 41.83 -7.77 31.23
C SER A 67 41.98 -6.24 31.30
N THR A 68 41.58 -5.59 32.40
CA THR A 68 42.39 -4.70 33.29
C THR A 68 41.53 -3.97 34.37
N PRO A 69 42.13 -3.47 35.48
CA PRO A 69 41.48 -3.35 36.79
C PRO A 69 41.19 -1.92 37.29
N GLY A 70 40.35 -1.82 38.33
CA GLY A 70 40.42 -0.77 39.35
C GLY A 70 39.23 0.20 39.41
N ASN A 71 38.41 0.12 40.46
CA ASN A 71 38.35 1.17 41.48
C ASN A 71 37.42 0.83 42.67
N SER A 72 38.03 0.96 43.85
CA SER A 72 37.54 1.34 45.19
C SER A 72 36.04 1.43 45.50
N SER A 73 35.70 0.74 46.60
CA SER A 73 34.55 0.80 47.52
C SER A 73 34.16 2.23 47.99
N PRO A 74 33.00 2.45 48.69
CA PRO A 74 32.88 2.00 50.10
C PRO A 74 31.48 1.51 50.58
N LEU A 75 31.54 0.51 51.47
CA LEU A 75 30.87 0.38 52.78
C LEU A 75 29.33 0.55 52.89
N LYS A 76 28.68 -0.54 53.37
CA LYS A 76 27.85 -0.62 54.60
C LYS A 76 27.41 -2.09 54.77
N ALA A 77 27.95 -2.84 55.72
CA ALA A 77 27.64 -2.87 57.16
C ALA A 77 26.78 -4.11 57.51
N ASN A 78 27.47 -5.06 58.15
CA ASN A 78 27.11 -6.26 58.90
C ASN A 78 25.66 -6.48 59.36
N SER A 79 25.28 -7.76 59.37
CA SER A 79 24.82 -8.44 60.58
C SER A 79 24.96 -9.95 60.43
N GLU A 80 26.11 -10.49 60.83
CA GLU A 80 26.21 -11.90 61.23
C GLU A 80 25.44 -12.12 62.55
N ARG A 81 24.73 -13.25 62.64
CA ARG A 81 24.48 -13.88 63.93
C ARG A 81 24.56 -15.39 63.79
N THR A 82 25.77 -15.91 63.89
CA THR A 82 26.08 -17.29 64.23
C THR A 82 25.71 -17.52 65.70
N ALA A 83 24.92 -18.56 65.98
CA ALA A 83 24.80 -19.12 67.30
C ALA A 83 24.96 -20.65 67.18
N TYR A 84 26.09 -21.12 67.69
CA TYR A 84 26.34 -22.53 67.99
C TYR A 84 25.35 -23.02 69.05
N ASN A 85 24.91 -24.28 68.94
CA ASN A 85 24.56 -25.05 70.12
C ASN A 85 24.93 -26.52 69.95
N THR A 86 25.51 -27.03 71.03
CA THR A 86 26.16 -28.32 71.23
C THR A 86 25.17 -29.48 71.46
N GLY A 87 25.57 -30.65 70.96
CA GLY A 87 25.23 -32.05 71.30
C GLY A 87 23.98 -32.41 72.13
N ALA A 88 23.18 -33.34 71.57
CA ALA A 88 22.64 -34.50 72.28
C ALA A 88 22.18 -35.57 71.26
N ILE A 89 22.55 -36.83 71.52
CA ILE A 89 22.20 -38.02 70.73
C ILE A 89 20.78 -38.49 71.12
N GLY A 90 19.93 -38.75 70.13
CA GLY A 90 18.65 -39.44 70.27
C GLY A 90 18.21 -40.05 68.92
N PRO A 91 17.54 -41.22 68.89
CA PRO A 91 17.45 -42.04 67.68
C PRO A 91 16.25 -41.68 66.79
N GLY A 92 16.46 -41.83 65.47
CA GLY A 92 15.45 -42.21 64.48
C GLY A 92 14.37 -41.20 64.14
N LYS A 93 14.60 -40.37 63.11
CA LYS A 93 13.59 -39.98 62.10
C LYS A 93 14.26 -39.77 60.75
N GLU A 94 13.81 -40.50 59.72
CA GLU A 94 14.15 -40.22 58.33
C GLU A 94 13.84 -38.75 58.02
N LYS A 95 14.84 -38.04 57.51
CA LYS A 95 14.65 -36.70 56.94
C LYS A 95 14.07 -36.90 55.52
N PRO A 96 13.01 -36.18 55.14
CA PRO A 96 12.59 -36.17 53.75
C PRO A 96 13.75 -35.62 52.92
N VAL A 97 14.13 -36.35 51.87
CA VAL A 97 15.08 -35.88 50.86
C VAL A 97 14.52 -34.58 50.31
N HIS A 98 15.08 -33.46 50.74
CA HIS A 98 14.80 -32.18 50.12
C HIS A 98 15.49 -32.25 48.76
N GLU A 99 14.73 -32.52 47.70
CA GLU A 99 15.15 -32.17 46.34
C GLU A 99 15.51 -30.69 46.40
N THR A 100 16.80 -30.41 46.47
CA THR A 100 17.36 -29.09 46.21
C THR A 100 17.03 -28.79 44.76
N ILE A 101 15.87 -28.15 44.55
CA ILE A 101 15.57 -27.45 43.32
C ILE A 101 16.69 -26.42 43.21
N GLU A 102 17.64 -26.67 42.31
CA GLU A 102 18.63 -25.66 41.95
C GLU A 102 17.85 -24.42 41.51
N ASP A 103 17.92 -23.35 42.30
CA ASP A 103 17.33 -22.06 41.96
C ASP A 103 18.10 -21.51 40.77
N VAL A 104 17.66 -21.87 39.57
CA VAL A 104 18.21 -21.34 38.32
C VAL A 104 18.03 -19.83 38.34
N GLU A 105 19.13 -19.09 38.25
CA GLU A 105 19.10 -17.63 38.21
C GLU A 105 18.21 -17.13 37.07
N ILE A 106 17.07 -16.55 37.42
CA ILE A 106 16.13 -15.96 36.45
C ILE A 106 16.77 -14.74 35.79
N THR A 107 17.05 -14.88 34.49
CA THR A 107 17.63 -13.81 33.67
C THR A 107 16.75 -12.57 33.62
N ARG A 108 17.36 -11.39 33.44
CA ARG A 108 16.63 -10.10 33.31
C ARG A 108 15.62 -10.13 32.17
N THR A 109 15.97 -10.76 31.04
CA THR A 109 15.09 -10.95 29.88
C THR A 109 13.85 -11.76 30.24
N ARG A 110 14.01 -12.82 31.05
CA ARG A 110 12.89 -13.65 31.51
C ARG A 110 11.93 -12.86 32.39
N ARG A 111 12.45 -12.02 33.29
CA ARG A 111 11.64 -11.15 34.16
C ARG A 111 10.87 -10.09 33.35
N ALA A 112 11.53 -9.45 32.39
CA ALA A 112 10.91 -8.46 31.51
C ALA A 112 9.80 -9.08 30.63
N TRP A 113 10.05 -10.24 30.02
CA TRP A 113 9.04 -10.96 29.26
C TRP A 113 7.85 -11.37 30.11
N SER A 114 8.10 -11.86 31.34
CA SER A 114 7.05 -12.19 32.29
C SER A 114 6.16 -10.96 32.58
N PHE A 115 6.77 -9.81 32.85
CA PHE A 115 6.03 -8.56 33.03
C PHE A 115 5.17 -8.18 31.81
N ILE A 116 5.73 -8.26 30.59
CA ILE A 116 5.00 -7.98 29.35
C ILE A 116 3.81 -8.93 29.17
N THR A 117 3.97 -10.22 29.43
CA THR A 117 2.89 -11.19 29.31
C THR A 117 1.76 -10.91 30.30
N TRP A 118 2.09 -10.42 31.50
CA TRP A 118 1.11 -9.97 32.48
C TRP A 118 0.37 -8.71 32.03
N VAL A 119 1.07 -7.73 31.45
CA VAL A 119 0.45 -6.53 30.87
C VAL A 119 -0.46 -6.87 29.70
N LEU A 120 -0.02 -7.73 28.77
CA LEU A 120 -0.82 -8.11 27.60
C LEU A 120 -2.00 -9.02 27.92
N THR A 121 -1.96 -9.76 29.04
CA THR A 121 -3.05 -10.65 29.48
C THR A 121 -3.80 -10.13 30.70
N TRP A 122 -3.71 -8.82 30.98
CA TRP A 122 -4.28 -8.17 32.17
C TRP A 122 -5.79 -8.37 32.30
N TYR A 123 -6.50 -8.44 31.16
CA TYR A 123 -7.95 -8.65 31.08
C TYR A 123 -8.39 -10.09 31.41
N LEU A 124 -7.45 -11.02 31.61
CA LEU A 124 -7.72 -12.41 32.02
C LEU A 124 -7.07 -12.69 33.39
N PRO A 125 -7.77 -12.40 34.51
CA PRO A 125 -7.20 -12.53 35.84
C PRO A 125 -7.06 -14.01 36.27
N SER A 126 -6.09 -14.31 37.12
CA SER A 126 -5.75 -15.67 37.56
C SER A 126 -6.89 -16.49 38.20
N PRO A 127 -7.86 -15.89 38.93
CA PRO A 127 -9.04 -16.60 39.42
C PRO A 127 -9.91 -17.17 38.29
N PHE A 128 -10.04 -16.44 37.18
CA PHE A 128 -10.79 -16.90 36.01
C PHE A 128 -10.13 -18.12 35.35
N LEU A 129 -8.79 -18.12 35.26
CA LEU A 129 -8.02 -19.25 34.72
C LEU A 129 -8.06 -20.49 35.64
N ASN A 130 -8.15 -20.29 36.95
CA ASN A 130 -8.34 -21.37 37.91
C ASN A 130 -9.74 -22.00 37.83
N TRP A 131 -10.76 -21.16 37.71
CA TRP A 131 -12.16 -21.58 37.76
C TRP A 131 -12.65 -22.12 36.41
N CYS A 132 -12.41 -21.40 35.31
CA CYS A 132 -12.86 -21.77 33.97
C CYS A 132 -11.84 -22.67 33.24
N GLY A 133 -10.54 -22.41 33.41
CA GLY A 133 -9.48 -23.14 32.71
C GLY A 133 -8.97 -24.40 33.42
N ARG A 134 -9.42 -24.69 34.65
CA ARG A 134 -8.92 -25.78 35.53
C ARG A 134 -7.39 -25.81 35.67
N MET A 135 -6.69 -24.70 35.42
CA MET A 135 -5.23 -24.62 35.49
C MET A 135 -4.78 -24.32 36.92
N LYS A 136 -4.70 -25.36 37.76
CA LYS A 136 -4.38 -25.21 39.19
C LYS A 136 -2.93 -24.81 39.47
N ARG A 137 -1.98 -25.23 38.62
CA ARG A 137 -0.55 -24.97 38.81
C ARG A 137 -0.12 -23.59 38.26
N SER A 138 0.80 -22.91 38.94
CA SER A 138 1.26 -21.56 38.58
C SER A 138 2.12 -21.53 37.30
N ASP A 139 2.95 -22.55 37.10
CA ASP A 139 3.75 -22.81 35.90
C ASP A 139 2.88 -22.96 34.64
N VAL A 140 1.80 -23.75 34.70
CA VAL A 140 0.85 -23.97 33.60
C VAL A 140 0.14 -22.67 33.22
N ARG A 141 -0.26 -21.87 34.22
CA ARG A 141 -0.89 -20.55 33.96
C ARG A 141 0.07 -19.59 33.31
N MET A 142 1.34 -19.58 33.75
CA MET A 142 2.36 -18.72 33.14
C MET A 142 2.62 -19.12 31.68
N ALA A 143 2.79 -20.41 31.40
CA ALA A 143 2.99 -20.91 30.04
C ALA A 143 1.78 -20.63 29.13
N TRP A 144 0.56 -20.67 29.68
CA TRP A 144 -0.65 -20.30 28.95
C TRP A 144 -0.68 -18.79 28.64
N ARG A 145 -0.36 -17.93 29.63
CA ARG A 145 -0.30 -16.47 29.42
C ARG A 145 0.72 -16.09 28.36
N GLU A 146 1.86 -16.75 28.32
CA GLU A 146 2.89 -16.55 27.29
C GLU A 146 2.37 -16.84 25.88
N LYS A 147 1.65 -17.95 25.70
CA LYS A 147 1.04 -18.30 24.40
C LYS A 147 0.00 -17.27 23.98
N VAL A 148 -0.87 -16.85 24.89
CA VAL A 148 -1.88 -15.82 24.59
C VAL A 148 -1.24 -14.48 24.28
N ALA A 149 -0.21 -14.07 25.03
CA ALA A 149 0.53 -12.84 24.77
C ALA A 149 1.14 -12.83 23.36
N ILE A 150 1.69 -13.97 22.91
CA ILE A 150 2.17 -14.13 21.53
C ILE A 150 1.02 -13.95 20.52
N CYS A 151 -0.14 -14.58 20.75
CA CYS A 151 -1.32 -14.39 19.87
C CYS A 151 -1.80 -12.93 19.82
N VAL A 152 -1.79 -12.23 20.95
CA VAL A 152 -2.16 -10.81 21.03
C VAL A 152 -1.18 -9.93 20.25
N ILE A 153 0.14 -10.18 20.38
CA ILE A 153 1.16 -9.46 19.62
C ILE A 153 0.98 -9.69 18.12
N ILE A 154 0.77 -10.95 17.70
CA ILE A 154 0.55 -11.28 16.28
C ILE A 154 -0.70 -10.56 15.77
N PHE A 155 -1.81 -10.59 16.51
CA PHE A 155 -3.03 -9.89 16.15
C PHE A 155 -2.80 -8.37 16.00
N PHE A 156 -2.10 -7.75 16.96
CA PHE A 156 -1.80 -6.32 16.89
C PHE A 156 -0.93 -5.96 15.67
N ILE A 157 0.09 -6.76 15.37
CA ILE A 157 0.93 -6.58 14.17
C ILE A 157 0.07 -6.70 12.91
N TRP A 158 -0.85 -7.65 12.84
CA TRP A 158 -1.80 -7.78 11.73
C TRP A 158 -2.72 -6.56 11.61
N CYS A 159 -3.24 -6.03 12.71
CA CYS A 159 -4.05 -4.81 12.70
C CYS A 159 -3.25 -3.60 12.19
N VAL A 160 -2.02 -3.43 12.65
CA VAL A 160 -1.13 -2.35 12.16
C VAL A 160 -0.85 -2.53 10.67
N LEU A 161 -0.57 -3.75 10.21
CA LEU A 161 -0.34 -4.04 8.80
C LEU A 161 -1.57 -3.72 7.94
N LEU A 162 -2.77 -4.12 8.36
CA LEU A 162 -4.02 -3.77 7.66
C LEU A 162 -4.27 -2.25 7.63
N PHE A 163 -3.99 -1.56 8.74
CA PHE A 163 -4.08 -0.10 8.79
C PHE A 163 -3.10 0.57 7.84
N VAL A 164 -1.87 0.06 7.73
CA VAL A 164 -0.85 0.60 6.81
C VAL A 164 -1.22 0.35 5.34
N ILE A 165 -1.83 -0.80 5.01
CA ILE A 165 -2.26 -1.12 3.63
C ILE A 165 -3.49 -0.30 3.21
N ILE A 166 -4.53 -0.27 4.05
CA ILE A 166 -5.84 0.31 3.68
C ILE A 166 -6.01 1.70 4.27
N GLY A 167 -5.76 1.85 5.57
CA GLY A 167 -6.01 3.09 6.32
C GLY A 167 -5.13 4.25 5.88
N LEU A 168 -3.82 4.00 5.73
CA LEU A 168 -2.87 5.06 5.31
C LEU A 168 -3.19 5.59 3.91
N GLY A 169 -3.60 4.72 2.98
CA GLY A 169 -4.03 5.11 1.64
C GLY A 169 -5.22 6.07 1.67
N LEU A 170 -6.25 5.75 2.46
CA LEU A 170 -7.45 6.60 2.60
C LEU A 170 -7.18 7.92 3.32
N ILE A 171 -6.22 7.96 4.25
CA ILE A 171 -5.85 9.19 4.98
C ILE A 171 -5.01 10.12 4.11
N LEU A 172 -4.02 9.57 3.38
CA LEU A 172 -3.14 10.38 2.53
C LEU A 172 -3.82 10.85 1.25
N CYS A 173 -4.76 10.06 0.73
CA CYS A 173 -5.47 10.34 -0.52
C CYS A 173 -6.96 10.05 -0.33
N PRO A 174 -7.74 11.02 0.20
CA PRO A 174 -9.18 10.86 0.33
C PRO A 174 -9.82 10.70 -1.05
N LYS A 175 -10.96 9.98 -1.10
CA LYS A 175 -11.73 9.88 -2.34
C LYS A 175 -12.31 11.25 -2.68
N GLU A 176 -11.92 11.78 -3.83
CA GLU A 176 -12.44 13.04 -4.36
C GLU A 176 -13.27 12.80 -5.64
N TYR A 177 -14.33 13.58 -5.82
CA TYR A 177 -15.17 13.56 -7.01
C TYR A 177 -14.65 14.60 -8.00
N VAL A 178 -13.62 14.21 -8.76
CA VAL A 178 -12.90 15.06 -9.70
C VAL A 178 -12.78 14.38 -11.06
N TRP A 179 -12.85 15.17 -12.13
CA TRP A 179 -12.73 14.69 -13.52
C TRP A 179 -11.78 15.57 -14.32
N THR A 180 -11.00 14.98 -15.23
CA THR A 180 -10.29 15.77 -16.25
C THR A 180 -11.20 16.08 -17.43
N MET A 181 -10.77 17.00 -18.31
CA MET A 181 -11.51 17.27 -19.54
C MET A 181 -11.57 16.06 -20.47
N GLU A 182 -10.56 15.18 -20.45
CA GLU A 182 -10.57 13.91 -21.17
C GLU A 182 -11.62 12.96 -20.61
N ASP A 183 -11.73 12.83 -19.28
CA ASP A 183 -12.76 12.01 -18.62
C ASP A 183 -14.17 12.49 -19.03
N ILE A 184 -14.38 13.81 -19.02
CA ILE A 184 -15.65 14.45 -19.43
C ILE A 184 -15.94 14.18 -20.91
N GLY A 185 -14.91 14.23 -21.77
CA GLY A 185 -15.03 14.00 -23.21
C GLY A 185 -15.56 12.62 -23.60
N VAL A 186 -15.44 11.61 -22.73
CA VAL A 186 -15.97 10.25 -22.96
C VAL A 186 -17.50 10.19 -22.77
N HIS A 187 -18.05 11.10 -21.96
CA HIS A 187 -19.49 11.18 -21.67
C HIS A 187 -20.22 12.03 -22.73
N ASN A 188 -20.21 11.52 -23.97
CA ASN A 188 -20.77 12.19 -25.14
C ASN A 188 -21.94 11.43 -25.80
N ALA A 189 -22.55 10.48 -25.10
CA ALA A 189 -23.62 9.64 -25.62
C ALA A 189 -25.01 10.19 -25.26
N PRO A 190 -26.10 9.89 -26.02
CA PRO A 190 -27.43 10.46 -25.78
C PRO A 190 -28.08 10.21 -24.40
N ASN A 191 -27.53 9.26 -23.63
CA ASN A 191 -27.99 8.89 -22.28
C ASN A 191 -26.90 9.11 -21.21
N ASP A 192 -25.75 9.63 -21.60
CA ASP A 192 -24.58 9.86 -20.74
C ASP A 192 -23.82 11.09 -21.24
N ILE A 193 -24.24 12.26 -20.73
CA ILE A 193 -23.88 13.59 -21.23
C ILE A 193 -23.32 14.42 -20.08
N TYR A 194 -21.99 14.58 -20.05
CA TYR A 194 -21.35 15.44 -19.06
C TYR A 194 -20.86 16.72 -19.71
N VAL A 195 -20.89 17.82 -18.95
CA VAL A 195 -20.40 19.13 -19.40
C VAL A 195 -19.58 19.79 -18.30
N ALA A 196 -18.57 20.54 -18.72
CA ALA A 196 -17.77 21.38 -17.83
C ALA A 196 -18.28 22.83 -17.89
N MET A 197 -18.47 23.45 -16.74
CA MET A 197 -18.79 24.88 -16.66
C MET A 197 -18.14 25.49 -15.40
N ARG A 198 -17.31 26.51 -15.60
CA ARG A 198 -16.58 27.28 -14.57
C ARG A 198 -15.88 26.38 -13.55
N GLY A 199 -15.13 25.40 -14.05
CA GLY A 199 -14.35 24.46 -13.25
C GLY A 199 -15.17 23.47 -12.42
N LYS A 200 -16.45 23.27 -12.77
CA LYS A 200 -17.36 22.25 -12.20
C LYS A 200 -17.89 21.34 -13.30
N VAL A 201 -18.22 20.11 -12.91
CA VAL A 201 -18.74 19.06 -13.80
C VAL A 201 -20.20 18.80 -13.50
N TYR A 202 -21.00 18.73 -14.55
CA TYR A 202 -22.45 18.54 -14.48
C TYR A 202 -22.89 17.40 -15.39
N ASP A 203 -23.78 16.55 -14.88
CA ASP A 203 -24.43 15.48 -15.63
C ASP A 203 -25.79 15.95 -16.10
N ILE A 204 -25.87 16.30 -17.38
CA ILE A 204 -27.09 16.86 -17.99
C ILE A 204 -27.91 15.81 -18.72
N SER A 205 -27.62 14.51 -18.54
CA SER A 205 -28.26 13.40 -19.25
C SER A 205 -29.79 13.40 -19.12
N GLU A 206 -30.30 13.82 -17.95
CA GLU A 206 -31.74 13.99 -17.74
C GLU A 206 -32.24 15.38 -18.16
N PHE A 207 -31.42 16.41 -17.97
CA PHE A 207 -31.74 17.80 -18.29
C PHE A 207 -31.98 18.00 -19.79
N VAL A 208 -31.29 17.27 -20.66
CA VAL A 208 -31.50 17.37 -22.12
C VAL A 208 -32.90 16.94 -22.59
N ASN A 209 -33.69 16.28 -21.74
CA ASN A 209 -35.08 15.96 -22.07
C ASN A 209 -36.02 17.15 -21.77
N GLN A 210 -35.55 18.12 -20.99
CA GLN A 210 -36.29 19.35 -20.70
C GLN A 210 -36.09 20.34 -21.84
N LYS A 211 -37.20 20.74 -22.46
CA LYS A 211 -37.19 21.83 -23.43
C LYS A 211 -36.97 23.15 -22.67
N HIS A 212 -35.90 23.85 -23.02
CA HIS A 212 -35.65 25.20 -22.55
C HIS A 212 -35.32 26.11 -23.73
N GLY A 213 -35.62 27.41 -23.58
CA GLY A 213 -35.58 28.38 -24.67
C GLY A 213 -36.98 28.85 -25.08
N LEU A 214 -37.00 29.82 -25.99
CA LEU A 214 -38.24 30.43 -26.49
C LEU A 214 -38.83 29.60 -27.63
N SER A 215 -40.11 29.77 -27.93
CA SER A 215 -40.82 28.97 -28.96
C SER A 215 -40.18 28.98 -30.35
N SER A 216 -39.41 30.03 -30.68
CA SER A 216 -38.65 30.14 -31.94
C SER A 216 -37.23 29.56 -31.89
N TYR A 217 -36.68 29.30 -30.70
CA TYR A 217 -35.33 28.80 -30.44
C TYR A 217 -35.36 27.87 -29.23
N VAL A 218 -35.90 26.67 -29.42
CA VAL A 218 -35.97 25.65 -28.38
C VAL A 218 -34.73 24.78 -28.45
N ALA A 219 -34.03 24.62 -27.32
CA ALA A 219 -32.97 23.64 -27.19
C ALA A 219 -33.58 22.23 -27.28
N SER A 220 -33.42 21.57 -28.43
CA SER A 220 -33.77 20.16 -28.60
C SER A 220 -32.66 19.26 -28.05
N LYS A 221 -32.99 18.00 -27.77
CA LYS A 221 -32.02 17.00 -27.30
C LYS A 221 -30.83 16.87 -28.26
N ASP A 222 -31.09 16.84 -29.57
CA ASP A 222 -30.03 16.70 -30.59
C ASP A 222 -29.09 17.92 -30.61
N LEU A 223 -29.63 19.12 -30.40
CA LEU A 223 -28.82 20.33 -30.34
C LEU A 223 -28.00 20.42 -29.04
N MET A 224 -28.55 19.92 -27.93
CA MET A 224 -27.83 19.85 -26.67
C MET A 224 -26.71 18.80 -26.69
N LEU A 225 -26.83 17.75 -27.52
CA LEU A 225 -25.80 16.74 -27.67
C LEU A 225 -24.48 17.32 -28.23
N MET A 226 -24.52 18.44 -28.95
CA MET A 226 -23.32 19.14 -29.42
C MET A 226 -22.43 19.67 -28.29
N TYR A 227 -23.01 19.85 -27.10
CA TYR A 227 -22.30 20.31 -25.90
C TYR A 227 -21.72 19.15 -25.08
N ALA A 228 -22.06 17.91 -25.42
CA ALA A 228 -21.66 16.74 -24.67
C ALA A 228 -20.14 16.56 -24.69
N GLY A 229 -19.56 16.38 -23.50
CA GLY A 229 -18.12 16.22 -23.32
C GLY A 229 -17.31 17.53 -23.49
N GLN A 230 -17.96 18.70 -23.52
CA GLN A 230 -17.30 19.98 -23.77
C GLN A 230 -17.36 20.95 -22.57
N ASP A 231 -16.48 21.96 -22.59
CA ASP A 231 -16.62 23.15 -21.75
C ASP A 231 -17.62 24.13 -22.40
N ILE A 232 -18.63 24.54 -21.62
CA ILE A 232 -19.75 25.35 -22.11
C ILE A 232 -19.73 26.79 -21.58
N ASN A 233 -18.59 27.28 -21.10
CA ASN A 233 -18.43 28.64 -20.55
C ASN A 233 -18.84 29.73 -21.56
N ALA A 234 -18.51 29.54 -22.84
CA ALA A 234 -18.86 30.46 -23.92
C ALA A 234 -20.39 30.61 -24.11
N SER A 235 -21.18 29.59 -23.76
CA SER A 235 -22.65 29.64 -23.79
C SER A 235 -23.28 30.35 -22.61
N PHE A 236 -22.51 30.61 -21.54
CA PHE A 236 -22.96 31.33 -20.35
C PHE A 236 -22.02 32.51 -20.03
N PRO A 237 -21.94 33.51 -20.93
CA PRO A 237 -21.11 34.68 -20.72
C PRO A 237 -21.68 35.53 -19.57
N ILE A 238 -20.81 35.98 -18.66
CA ILE A 238 -21.18 36.85 -17.55
C ILE A 238 -20.62 38.25 -17.84
N ALA A 239 -21.46 39.28 -17.70
CA ALA A 239 -21.01 40.66 -17.77
C ALA A 239 -19.97 40.93 -16.67
N ILE A 240 -18.88 41.63 -17.01
CA ILE A 240 -17.74 41.86 -16.11
C ILE A 240 -18.21 42.55 -14.83
N ARG A 241 -19.10 43.55 -14.95
CA ARG A 241 -19.67 44.26 -13.78
C ARG A 241 -20.50 43.35 -12.87
N THR A 242 -21.20 42.35 -13.42
CA THR A 242 -21.95 41.38 -12.62
C THR A 242 -21.03 40.46 -11.84
N ALA A 243 -19.93 40.02 -12.45
CA ALA A 243 -18.96 39.14 -11.78
C ALA A 243 -18.04 39.89 -10.80
N CYS A 244 -17.75 41.16 -11.08
CA CYS A 244 -16.76 41.99 -10.39
C CYS A 244 -17.32 43.36 -9.94
N PRO A 245 -18.41 43.38 -9.14
CA PRO A 245 -19.11 44.63 -8.81
C PRO A 245 -18.29 45.62 -7.99
N ALA A 246 -17.31 45.13 -7.22
CA ALA A 246 -16.42 45.97 -6.42
C ALA A 246 -15.29 46.63 -7.23
N LEU A 247 -14.97 46.09 -8.41
CA LEU A 247 -13.89 46.57 -9.27
C LEU A 247 -14.41 47.42 -10.44
N VAL A 248 -15.63 47.12 -10.93
CA VAL A 248 -16.25 47.85 -12.04
C VAL A 248 -17.44 48.67 -11.53
N PRO A 249 -17.26 49.99 -11.30
CA PRO A 249 -18.36 50.84 -10.83
C PRO A 249 -19.41 51.04 -11.93
N GLN A 250 -20.63 51.40 -11.51
CA GLN A 250 -21.74 51.68 -12.45
C GLN A 250 -21.42 52.73 -13.50
N LYS A 251 -20.58 53.71 -13.16
CA LYS A 251 -20.14 54.75 -14.08
C LYS A 251 -19.32 54.19 -15.25
N ALA A 252 -18.55 53.13 -15.03
CA ALA A 252 -17.72 52.49 -16.05
C ALA A 252 -18.53 51.57 -16.98
N ASP A 253 -19.56 50.90 -16.44
CA ASP A 253 -20.47 50.06 -17.22
C ASP A 253 -21.95 50.24 -16.80
N PRO A 254 -22.61 51.32 -17.26
CA PRO A 254 -23.97 51.63 -16.86
C PRO A 254 -25.00 50.64 -17.41
N LYS A 255 -24.69 49.96 -18.53
CA LYS A 255 -25.60 49.09 -19.28
C LYS A 255 -25.26 47.59 -19.21
N TYR A 256 -24.27 47.19 -18.41
CA TYR A 256 -23.80 45.79 -18.35
C TYR A 256 -23.37 45.26 -19.72
N SER A 257 -22.73 46.12 -20.51
CA SER A 257 -22.30 45.82 -21.88
C SER A 257 -20.86 45.29 -21.96
N MET A 258 -20.12 45.30 -20.86
CA MET A 258 -18.76 44.80 -20.83
C MET A 258 -18.74 43.28 -20.69
N TYR A 259 -18.25 42.59 -21.72
CA TYR A 259 -18.04 41.15 -21.77
C TYR A 259 -16.61 40.88 -22.25
N LEU A 260 -16.01 39.80 -21.75
CA LEU A 260 -14.70 39.36 -22.21
C LEU A 260 -14.79 38.88 -23.67
N THR A 261 -13.73 39.12 -24.42
CA THR A 261 -13.52 38.56 -25.75
C THR A 261 -12.80 37.23 -25.58
N ALA A 262 -13.34 36.17 -26.20
CA ALA A 262 -12.71 34.86 -26.16
C ALA A 262 -11.35 34.91 -26.85
N ALA A 263 -10.30 34.46 -26.16
CA ALA A 263 -8.94 34.40 -26.69
C ALA A 263 -8.83 33.40 -27.86
N ASP A 264 -9.62 32.32 -27.81
CA ASP A 264 -9.77 31.38 -28.89
C ASP A 264 -11.08 31.64 -29.65
N PRO A 265 -11.03 32.15 -30.90
CA PRO A 265 -12.22 32.46 -31.68
C PRO A 265 -13.04 31.23 -32.06
N THR A 266 -12.47 30.02 -32.02
CA THR A 266 -13.20 28.79 -32.32
C THR A 266 -14.26 28.48 -31.27
N THR A 267 -14.02 28.84 -30.01
CA THR A 267 -14.96 28.62 -28.88
C THR A 267 -16.32 29.29 -29.09
N LEU A 268 -16.35 30.43 -29.78
CA LEU A 268 -17.58 31.17 -30.09
C LEU A 268 -18.31 30.61 -31.31
N GLN A 269 -17.62 29.87 -32.18
CA GLN A 269 -18.21 29.25 -33.37
C GLN A 269 -18.77 27.86 -33.09
N THR A 270 -18.26 27.19 -32.05
CA THR A 270 -18.68 25.82 -31.67
C THR A 270 -20.13 25.76 -31.17
N PHE A 271 -20.65 26.85 -30.59
CA PHE A 271 -21.90 26.81 -29.84
C PHE A 271 -22.94 27.82 -30.36
N PRO A 272 -24.05 27.35 -30.96
CA PRO A 272 -25.06 28.24 -31.55
C PRO A 272 -25.91 28.98 -30.50
N PHE A 273 -25.97 28.49 -29.26
CA PHE A 273 -26.76 29.10 -28.18
C PHE A 273 -25.88 29.81 -27.17
N THR A 274 -26.15 31.11 -26.96
CA THR A 274 -25.49 31.94 -25.95
C THR A 274 -26.52 32.64 -25.07
N HIS A 275 -26.45 32.41 -23.75
CA HIS A 275 -27.36 32.98 -22.76
C HIS A 275 -26.90 34.36 -22.27
N LYS A 276 -26.69 35.29 -23.22
CA LYS A 276 -26.25 36.65 -22.92
C LYS A 276 -27.42 37.50 -22.44
N VAL A 277 -27.26 38.11 -21.27
CA VAL A 277 -28.28 38.98 -20.66
C VAL A 277 -28.57 40.18 -21.55
N GLY A 278 -29.85 40.50 -21.71
CA GLY A 278 -30.32 41.66 -22.48
C GLY A 278 -30.44 41.43 -24.00
N VAL A 279 -30.06 40.26 -24.51
CA VAL A 279 -30.21 39.92 -25.94
C VAL A 279 -31.66 39.61 -26.31
N LEU A 280 -32.43 39.04 -25.38
CA LEU A 280 -33.84 38.67 -25.56
C LEU A 280 -34.71 39.37 -24.50
N PRO A 281 -35.14 40.62 -24.74
CA PRO A 281 -35.94 41.40 -23.79
C PRO A 281 -37.31 40.77 -23.47
N SER A 282 -37.78 39.84 -24.30
CA SER A 282 -39.04 39.12 -24.11
C SER A 282 -38.96 37.99 -23.08
N SER A 283 -37.76 37.55 -22.68
CA SER A 283 -37.57 36.55 -21.62
C SER A 283 -37.44 37.25 -20.26
N LYS A 284 -38.18 36.75 -19.27
CA LYS A 284 -38.13 37.22 -17.88
C LYS A 284 -36.77 36.91 -17.24
N GLU A 285 -36.18 35.76 -17.58
CA GLU A 285 -34.91 35.29 -17.03
C GLU A 285 -33.72 36.01 -17.66
N LEU A 286 -33.63 36.06 -19.00
CA LEU A 286 -32.52 36.69 -19.73
C LEU A 286 -32.52 38.22 -19.67
N SER A 287 -33.58 38.83 -19.14
CA SER A 287 -33.61 40.26 -18.82
C SER A 287 -33.00 40.58 -17.44
N ASN A 288 -32.80 39.56 -16.59
CA ASN A 288 -32.27 39.74 -15.24
C ASN A 288 -30.73 39.73 -15.24
N GLN A 289 -30.09 40.78 -14.73
CA GLN A 289 -28.63 40.88 -14.65
C GLN A 289 -27.98 39.83 -13.75
N ALA A 290 -28.75 39.26 -12.81
CA ALA A 290 -28.33 38.14 -11.97
C ALA A 290 -28.71 36.78 -12.56
N PHE A 291 -28.94 36.68 -13.89
CA PHE A 291 -29.35 35.45 -14.57
C PHE A 291 -28.53 34.22 -14.15
N TYR A 292 -27.19 34.35 -14.19
CA TYR A 292 -26.29 33.24 -13.87
C TYR A 292 -26.44 32.75 -12.43
N THR A 293 -26.49 33.67 -11.46
CA THR A 293 -26.54 33.31 -10.03
C THR A 293 -27.93 32.92 -9.55
N GLN A 294 -29.00 33.49 -10.12
CA GLN A 294 -30.38 33.24 -9.70
C GLN A 294 -31.05 32.07 -10.43
N TYR A 295 -30.65 31.76 -11.67
CA TYR A 295 -31.30 30.72 -12.47
C TYR A 295 -30.34 29.61 -12.87
N VAL A 296 -29.18 29.93 -13.44
CA VAL A 296 -28.24 28.90 -13.95
C VAL A 296 -27.65 28.09 -12.79
N LEU A 297 -27.04 28.75 -11.80
CA LEU A 297 -26.39 28.05 -10.69
C LEU A 297 -27.36 27.14 -9.90
N PRO A 298 -28.56 27.60 -9.47
CA PRO A 298 -29.48 26.72 -8.73
C PRO A 298 -29.95 25.51 -9.53
N THR A 299 -30.22 25.68 -10.83
CA THR A 299 -30.64 24.57 -11.70
C THR A 299 -29.49 23.60 -11.92
N MET A 300 -28.31 24.09 -12.33
CA MET A 300 -27.15 23.25 -12.63
C MET A 300 -26.62 22.56 -11.38
N ASN A 301 -26.70 23.17 -10.20
CA ASN A 301 -26.26 22.53 -8.95
C ASN A 301 -27.01 21.24 -8.61
N GLN A 302 -28.23 21.04 -9.12
CA GLN A 302 -28.96 19.78 -8.97
C GLN A 302 -28.29 18.62 -9.75
N PHE A 303 -27.58 18.96 -10.81
CA PHE A 303 -26.89 18.05 -11.72
C PHE A 303 -25.37 17.97 -11.47
N LYS A 304 -24.88 18.61 -10.40
CA LYS A 304 -23.45 18.69 -10.11
C LYS A 304 -22.91 17.32 -9.72
N LYS A 305 -21.83 16.90 -10.38
CA LYS A 305 -21.07 15.71 -10.02
C LYS A 305 -19.82 16.07 -9.19
N GLY A 306 -19.16 17.19 -9.50
CA GLY A 306 -18.03 17.71 -8.71
C GLY A 306 -17.14 18.67 -9.50
N ASP A 307 -15.82 18.54 -9.41
CA ASP A 307 -14.87 19.58 -9.84
C ASP A 307 -14.00 19.14 -11.04
N VAL A 308 -13.68 20.08 -11.94
CA VAL A 308 -12.72 19.86 -13.02
C VAL A 308 -11.31 19.93 -12.43
N VAL A 309 -10.44 18.99 -12.83
CA VAL A 309 -9.03 18.98 -12.45
C VAL A 309 -8.10 19.00 -13.64
N TRP A 310 -6.94 19.61 -13.45
CA TRP A 310 -5.89 19.70 -14.46
C TRP A 310 -4.57 19.20 -13.90
N ASN A 311 -3.81 18.49 -14.73
CA ASN A 311 -2.47 18.04 -14.36
C ASN A 311 -1.53 19.25 -14.20
N TYR A 312 -0.77 19.29 -13.10
CA TYR A 312 0.23 20.35 -12.85
C TYR A 312 1.21 20.52 -14.01
N ASP A 313 1.72 19.42 -14.57
CA ASP A 313 2.70 19.46 -15.66
C ASP A 313 2.10 20.08 -16.92
N TRP A 314 0.83 19.80 -17.20
CA TRP A 314 0.10 20.41 -18.31
C TRP A 314 -0.05 21.93 -18.10
N VAL A 315 -0.48 22.37 -16.91
CA VAL A 315 -0.62 23.80 -16.59
C VAL A 315 0.74 24.50 -16.66
N ASN A 316 1.80 23.83 -16.20
CA ASN A 316 3.16 24.33 -16.26
C ASN A 316 3.67 24.47 -17.71
N ASN A 317 3.34 23.53 -18.60
CA ASN A 317 3.62 23.65 -20.04
C ASN A 317 2.85 24.82 -20.67
N MET A 318 1.56 24.97 -20.37
CA MET A 318 0.74 26.09 -20.85
C MET A 318 1.36 27.45 -20.45
N HIS A 319 1.81 27.58 -19.21
CA HIS A 319 2.46 28.79 -18.74
C HIS A 319 3.85 29.01 -19.34
N LYS A 320 4.77 28.04 -19.17
CA LYS A 320 6.19 28.24 -19.46
C LYS A 320 6.54 28.11 -20.93
N ASP A 321 5.98 27.10 -21.59
CA ASP A 321 6.34 26.77 -22.97
C ASP A 321 5.43 27.50 -23.96
N GLN A 322 4.14 27.63 -23.66
CA GLN A 322 3.18 28.31 -24.54
C GLN A 322 2.96 29.78 -24.20
N GLY A 323 3.51 30.26 -23.08
CA GLY A 323 3.37 31.66 -22.65
C GLY A 323 1.94 32.07 -22.32
N LYS A 324 1.06 31.11 -21.98
CA LYS A 324 -0.34 31.37 -21.66
C LYS A 324 -0.53 31.84 -20.22
N TYR A 325 -1.67 32.47 -19.96
CA TYR A 325 -1.95 33.15 -18.69
C TYR A 325 -2.62 32.22 -17.66
N TRP A 326 -2.11 30.99 -17.56
CA TRP A 326 -2.56 29.97 -16.62
C TRP A 326 -1.71 29.99 -15.36
N ARG A 327 -2.33 30.16 -14.19
CA ARG A 327 -1.61 30.13 -12.89
C ARG A 327 -2.40 29.42 -11.82
N ILE A 328 -1.68 28.96 -10.80
CA ILE A 328 -2.21 28.25 -9.65
C ILE A 328 -2.12 29.16 -8.41
N ILE A 329 -3.23 29.31 -7.69
CA ILE A 329 -3.31 29.98 -6.40
C ILE A 329 -4.10 29.07 -5.46
N ASN A 330 -3.51 28.66 -4.33
CA ASN A 330 -4.16 27.78 -3.34
C ASN A 330 -4.73 26.48 -3.94
N LYS A 331 -3.99 25.83 -4.86
CA LYS A 331 -4.41 24.66 -5.65
C LYS A 331 -5.58 24.90 -6.62
N GLU A 332 -6.02 26.13 -6.78
CA GLU A 332 -7.04 26.53 -7.74
C GLU A 332 -6.38 27.11 -8.97
N ILE A 333 -6.95 26.83 -10.13
CA ILE A 333 -6.38 27.21 -11.42
C ILE A 333 -7.21 28.33 -12.01
N PHE A 334 -6.51 29.36 -12.45
CA PHE A 334 -7.09 30.54 -13.10
C PHE A 334 -6.50 30.68 -14.50
N ASN A 335 -7.37 30.91 -15.47
CA ASN A 335 -7.02 31.20 -16.85
C ASN A 335 -7.42 32.64 -17.19
N LEU A 336 -6.44 33.51 -17.41
CA LEU A 336 -6.64 34.91 -17.77
C LEU A 336 -6.46 35.16 -19.28
N ASP A 337 -6.42 34.14 -20.13
CA ASP A 337 -6.25 34.29 -21.58
C ASP A 337 -7.29 35.26 -22.18
N ASP A 338 -8.57 35.10 -21.83
CA ASP A 338 -9.65 36.00 -22.28
C ASP A 338 -9.49 37.43 -21.74
N TYR A 339 -8.89 37.59 -20.56
CA TYR A 339 -8.63 38.90 -19.99
C TYR A 339 -7.59 39.66 -20.80
N PHE A 340 -6.42 39.04 -21.01
CA PHE A 340 -5.33 39.64 -21.79
C PHE A 340 -5.74 39.87 -23.25
N ALA A 341 -6.46 38.91 -23.86
CA ALA A 341 -7.03 39.10 -25.19
C ALA A 341 -7.99 40.30 -25.28
N THR A 342 -8.77 40.57 -24.22
CA THR A 342 -9.70 41.69 -24.17
C THR A 342 -8.98 43.04 -24.05
N ILE A 343 -7.97 43.15 -23.19
CA ILE A 343 -7.25 44.42 -22.96
C ILE A 343 -6.26 44.75 -24.08
N ASP A 344 -5.73 43.75 -24.78
CA ASP A 344 -4.81 43.93 -25.90
C ASP A 344 -5.56 44.18 -27.23
N TRP A 345 -6.88 43.97 -27.26
CA TRP A 345 -7.68 44.24 -28.45
C TRP A 345 -7.69 45.74 -28.79
N PRO A 346 -7.31 46.16 -30.02
CA PRO A 346 -7.15 47.58 -30.36
C PRO A 346 -8.38 48.47 -30.13
N GLY A 347 -9.59 47.91 -30.20
CA GLY A 347 -10.82 48.66 -29.95
C GLY A 347 -11.16 48.88 -28.47
N ASN A 348 -10.38 48.29 -27.54
CA ASN A 348 -10.56 48.38 -26.10
C ASN A 348 -9.50 49.27 -25.42
N SER A 349 -9.21 50.43 -26.01
CA SER A 349 -8.19 51.36 -25.48
C SER A 349 -8.59 52.09 -24.19
N GLU A 350 -9.84 51.94 -23.73
CA GLU A 350 -10.33 52.57 -22.51
C GLU A 350 -9.82 51.85 -21.24
N SER A 351 -9.45 52.63 -20.21
CA SER A 351 -8.96 52.09 -18.94
C SER A 351 -9.99 51.21 -18.20
N LYS A 352 -11.28 51.30 -18.54
CA LYS A 352 -12.33 50.44 -17.95
C LYS A 352 -12.07 48.95 -18.13
N TRP A 353 -11.37 48.55 -19.20
CA TRP A 353 -11.05 47.15 -19.48
C TRP A 353 -9.94 46.60 -18.57
N ARG A 354 -9.10 47.48 -18.01
CA ARG A 354 -8.09 47.13 -16.99
C ARG A 354 -8.68 47.25 -15.59
N PHE A 355 -9.60 46.33 -15.27
CA PHE A 355 -10.33 46.33 -13.99
C PHE A 355 -9.66 45.50 -12.88
N LEU A 356 -8.71 44.63 -13.22
CA LEU A 356 -7.91 43.90 -12.23
C LEU A 356 -6.80 44.80 -11.69
N ASN A 357 -6.30 44.52 -10.49
CA ASN A 357 -5.16 45.24 -9.94
C ASN A 357 -3.88 44.95 -10.77
N ASN A 358 -3.07 45.97 -11.02
CA ASN A 358 -1.79 45.88 -11.77
C ASN A 358 -0.84 44.79 -11.24
N HIS A 359 -0.84 44.50 -9.93
CA HIS A 359 -0.06 43.40 -9.37
C HIS A 359 -0.47 42.05 -9.96
N ILE A 360 -1.77 41.84 -10.24
CA ILE A 360 -2.28 40.62 -10.88
C ILE A 360 -1.87 40.57 -12.34
N GLU A 361 -1.98 41.68 -13.06
CA GLU A 361 -1.51 41.75 -14.45
C GLU A 361 -0.03 41.34 -14.55
N ASN A 362 0.82 41.90 -13.67
CA ASN A 362 2.26 41.64 -13.68
C ASN A 362 2.66 40.22 -13.28
N ILE A 363 1.94 39.56 -12.37
CA ILE A 363 2.27 38.17 -11.97
C ILE A 363 1.76 37.14 -12.99
N PHE A 364 0.73 37.49 -13.78
CA PHE A 364 0.22 36.62 -14.83
C PHE A 364 0.92 36.85 -16.18
N ASP A 365 1.36 38.08 -16.49
CA ASP A 365 2.14 38.42 -17.68
C ASP A 365 3.65 38.54 -17.39
N ASP A 366 4.24 37.46 -16.88
CA ASP A 366 5.69 37.32 -16.72
C ASP A 366 6.35 36.65 -17.94
N LYS A 367 5.58 36.40 -19.00
CA LYS A 367 6.02 35.72 -20.24
C LYS A 367 6.72 34.37 -20.01
N GLY A 368 6.33 33.63 -18.97
CA GLY A 368 6.94 32.35 -18.65
C GLY A 368 8.11 32.43 -17.66
N ALA A 369 8.48 33.62 -17.18
CA ALA A 369 9.68 33.84 -16.38
C ALA A 369 9.55 33.51 -14.87
N GLY A 370 8.43 32.93 -14.42
CA GLY A 370 8.13 32.63 -13.02
C GLY A 370 7.76 31.17 -12.73
N GLY A 371 7.19 30.99 -11.54
CA GLY A 371 6.60 29.72 -11.12
C GLY A 371 5.12 29.65 -11.50
N THR A 372 4.65 28.49 -11.94
CA THR A 372 3.24 28.24 -12.26
C THR A 372 2.34 28.35 -11.04
N ASP A 373 2.84 27.93 -9.89
CA ASP A 373 2.20 28.17 -8.59
C ASP A 373 2.69 29.49 -8.02
N ILE A 374 1.79 30.45 -7.98
CA ILE A 374 2.03 31.82 -7.51
C ILE A 374 1.40 32.05 -6.13
N THR A 375 1.02 31.00 -5.40
CA THR A 375 0.40 31.11 -4.07
C THR A 375 1.25 31.95 -3.11
N ASP A 376 2.55 31.66 -3.03
CA ASP A 376 3.48 32.40 -2.16
C ASP A 376 3.65 33.86 -2.58
N VAL A 377 3.55 34.16 -3.88
CA VAL A 377 3.65 35.52 -4.42
C VAL A 377 2.36 36.28 -4.11
N TRP A 378 1.21 35.65 -4.33
CA TRP A 378 -0.11 36.18 -4.05
C TRP A 378 -0.29 36.60 -2.58
N GLU A 379 0.24 35.81 -1.65
CA GLU A 379 0.17 36.11 -0.22
C GLU A 379 1.04 37.31 0.20
N LYS A 380 2.12 37.60 -0.55
CA LYS A 380 3.05 38.69 -0.26
C LYS A 380 2.66 40.03 -0.88
N ILE A 381 1.59 40.08 -1.69
CA ILE A 381 1.13 41.32 -2.31
C ILE A 381 0.67 42.32 -1.22
N PRO A 382 1.15 43.57 -1.25
CA PRO A 382 0.84 44.58 -0.23
C PRO A 382 -0.49 45.31 -0.52
N TRP A 383 -1.61 44.58 -0.43
CA TRP A 383 -2.96 45.12 -0.59
C TRP A 383 -3.78 45.11 0.70
N SER A 384 -4.86 45.90 0.73
CA SER A 384 -5.85 45.83 1.79
C SER A 384 -6.66 44.52 1.73
N GLN A 385 -7.23 44.07 2.85
CA GLN A 385 -8.09 42.86 2.86
C GLN A 385 -9.29 42.98 1.92
N GLN A 386 -9.90 44.16 1.82
CA GLN A 386 -11.05 44.40 0.94
C GLN A 386 -10.66 44.29 -0.53
N GLU A 387 -9.52 44.86 -0.91
CA GLU A 387 -8.99 44.79 -2.27
C GLU A 387 -8.60 43.36 -2.66
N ARG A 388 -7.94 42.63 -1.75
CA ARG A 388 -7.62 41.20 -1.94
C ARG A 388 -8.88 40.40 -2.20
N LEU A 389 -9.92 40.58 -1.37
CA LEU A 389 -11.17 39.86 -1.50
C LEU A 389 -11.93 40.23 -2.79
N ALA A 390 -11.95 41.52 -3.15
CA ALA A 390 -12.59 41.99 -4.38
C ALA A 390 -11.97 41.39 -5.63
N ASN A 391 -10.62 41.40 -5.71
CA ASN A 391 -9.89 40.80 -6.83
C ASN A 391 -10.04 39.28 -6.86
N TYR A 392 -9.88 38.61 -5.72
CA TYR A 392 -10.03 37.16 -5.65
C TYR A 392 -11.44 36.70 -6.07
N ASN A 393 -12.50 37.36 -5.58
CA ASN A 393 -13.88 37.02 -5.95
C ASN A 393 -14.13 37.27 -7.44
N CYS A 394 -13.61 38.36 -7.99
CA CYS A 394 -13.68 38.65 -9.42
C CYS A 394 -13.02 37.53 -10.24
N MET A 395 -11.79 37.15 -9.87
CA MET A 395 -11.07 36.05 -10.51
C MET A 395 -11.82 34.72 -10.39
N LYS A 396 -12.38 34.43 -9.22
CA LYS A 396 -13.14 33.22 -8.96
C LYS A 396 -14.39 33.12 -9.82
N ASN A 397 -15.06 34.23 -10.08
CA ASN A 397 -16.28 34.26 -10.86
C ASN A 397 -16.01 34.17 -12.37
N LEU A 398 -14.96 34.84 -12.88
CA LEU A 398 -14.70 34.93 -14.33
C LEU A 398 -13.70 33.91 -14.85
N PHE A 399 -12.60 33.67 -14.13
CA PHE A 399 -11.39 33.05 -14.67
C PHE A 399 -11.05 31.69 -14.06
N TYR A 400 -11.83 31.22 -13.09
CA TYR A 400 -11.61 29.93 -12.46
C TYR A 400 -11.99 28.78 -13.40
N VAL A 401 -11.05 27.86 -13.62
CA VAL A 401 -11.18 26.74 -14.57
C VAL A 401 -11.07 25.35 -13.93
N GLY A 402 -10.69 25.26 -12.66
CA GLY A 402 -10.59 23.97 -11.96
C GLY A 402 -9.58 23.97 -10.83
N LYS A 403 -9.23 22.77 -10.37
CA LYS A 403 -8.20 22.54 -9.35
C LYS A 403 -7.03 21.74 -9.92
N VAL A 404 -5.90 21.75 -9.21
CA VAL A 404 -4.77 20.88 -9.55
C VAL A 404 -5.12 19.42 -9.25
N ASP A 405 -4.78 18.52 -10.15
CA ASP A 405 -4.97 17.08 -9.97
C ASP A 405 -3.93 16.50 -9.00
N ASP A 406 -4.36 16.22 -7.77
CA ASP A 406 -3.52 15.64 -6.71
C ASP A 406 -3.44 14.10 -6.76
N ARG A 407 -4.15 13.42 -7.67
CA ARG A 407 -4.22 11.94 -7.72
C ARG A 407 -2.86 11.30 -8.03
N HIS A 408 -2.03 11.97 -8.82
CA HIS A 408 -0.67 11.54 -9.15
C HIS A 408 0.40 12.19 -8.25
N SER A 409 0.00 12.84 -7.16
CA SER A 409 0.95 13.44 -6.24
C SER A 409 1.76 12.38 -5.49
N VAL A 410 2.96 12.76 -5.05
CA VAL A 410 3.84 11.91 -4.24
C VAL A 410 3.12 11.40 -2.98
N ARG A 411 2.22 12.21 -2.40
CA ARG A 411 1.43 11.84 -1.21
C ARG A 411 0.49 10.68 -1.50
N CYS A 412 -0.20 10.71 -2.63
CA CYS A 412 -1.15 9.66 -3.02
C CYS A 412 -0.42 8.39 -3.50
N LEU A 413 0.69 8.54 -4.23
CA LEU A 413 1.49 7.42 -4.72
C LEU A 413 2.37 6.77 -3.64
N PHE A 414 2.63 7.44 -2.52
CA PHE A 414 3.47 6.94 -1.44
C PHE A 414 3.05 5.56 -0.96
N THR A 415 1.76 5.34 -0.69
CA THR A 415 1.25 4.05 -0.22
C THR A 415 1.49 2.95 -1.25
N ASN A 416 1.29 3.22 -2.55
CA ASN A 416 1.52 2.24 -3.61
C ASN A 416 3.01 1.87 -3.71
N TYR A 417 3.91 2.85 -3.67
CA TYR A 417 5.35 2.59 -3.70
C TYR A 417 5.87 1.92 -2.43
N MET A 418 5.32 2.25 -1.27
CA MET A 418 5.64 1.59 -0.01
C MET A 418 5.25 0.11 -0.05
N LEU A 419 4.05 -0.22 -0.55
CA LEU A 419 3.62 -1.62 -0.74
C LEU A 419 4.52 -2.37 -1.71
N LEU A 420 4.89 -1.73 -2.82
CA LEU A 420 5.85 -2.28 -3.77
C LEU A 420 7.20 -2.56 -3.10
N ALA A 421 7.71 -1.64 -2.29
CA ALA A 421 8.97 -1.81 -1.56
C ALA A 421 8.92 -3.02 -0.62
N PHE A 422 7.83 -3.22 0.14
CA PHE A 422 7.68 -4.41 0.98
C PHE A 422 7.61 -5.70 0.16
N ALA A 423 6.93 -5.70 -0.98
CA ALA A 423 6.90 -6.85 -1.88
C ALA A 423 8.30 -7.19 -2.43
N CYS A 424 9.09 -6.18 -2.80
CA CYS A 424 10.47 -6.37 -3.24
C CYS A 424 11.35 -6.95 -2.13
N VAL A 425 11.21 -6.47 -0.89
CA VAL A 425 11.96 -7.01 0.26
C VAL A 425 11.58 -8.48 0.53
N LEU A 426 10.29 -8.81 0.49
CA LEU A 426 9.84 -10.20 0.65
C LEU A 426 10.38 -11.11 -0.46
N MET A 427 10.33 -10.66 -1.71
CA MET A 427 10.87 -11.39 -2.85
C MET A 427 12.39 -11.58 -2.71
N ALA A 428 13.12 -10.55 -2.28
CA ALA A 428 14.55 -10.65 -2.01
C ALA A 428 14.87 -11.66 -0.90
N ILE A 429 14.11 -11.69 0.20
CA ILE A 429 14.30 -12.66 1.28
C ILE A 429 14.03 -14.09 0.78
N VAL A 430 12.97 -14.29 -0.01
CA VAL A 430 12.65 -15.59 -0.61
C VAL A 430 13.75 -16.02 -1.58
N LEU A 431 14.28 -15.10 -2.40
CA LEU A 431 15.38 -15.36 -3.32
C LEU A 431 16.65 -15.76 -2.57
N VAL A 432 17.01 -15.04 -1.50
CA VAL A 432 18.17 -15.39 -0.66
C VAL A 432 17.96 -16.77 -0.04
N LYS A 433 16.78 -17.05 0.53
CA LYS A 433 16.45 -18.37 1.08
C LYS A 433 16.57 -19.48 0.04
N PHE A 434 16.05 -19.23 -1.17
CA PHE A 434 16.14 -20.16 -2.28
C PHE A 434 17.59 -20.43 -2.69
N ILE A 435 18.41 -19.37 -2.84
CA ILE A 435 19.85 -19.51 -3.14
C ILE A 435 20.58 -20.27 -2.03
N THR A 436 20.29 -19.98 -0.75
CA THR A 436 20.88 -20.74 0.37
C THR A 436 20.42 -22.19 0.41
N ALA A 437 19.19 -22.49 0.00
CA ALA A 437 18.69 -23.87 -0.10
C ALA A 437 19.33 -24.63 -1.27
N LEU A 438 19.74 -23.92 -2.33
CA LEU A 438 20.54 -24.47 -3.42
C LEU A 438 22.02 -24.68 -3.06
N GLN A 439 22.46 -24.33 -1.84
CA GLN A 439 23.76 -24.81 -1.38
C GLN A 439 23.72 -26.34 -1.28
N PHE A 440 24.21 -27.00 -2.33
CA PHE A 440 24.69 -28.38 -2.32
C PHE A 440 25.95 -28.45 -1.46
N GLY A 441 25.82 -28.10 -0.18
CA GLY A 441 26.89 -28.22 0.79
C GLY A 441 27.23 -29.69 0.97
N THR A 442 28.53 -29.99 1.02
CA THR A 442 29.01 -31.29 1.49
C THR A 442 28.37 -31.56 2.85
N ARG A 443 27.70 -32.71 2.99
CA ARG A 443 27.03 -33.15 4.21
C ARG A 443 28.07 -33.18 5.34
N ASN A 444 28.20 -32.09 6.09
CA ASN A 444 28.98 -32.08 7.32
C ASN A 444 28.34 -33.12 8.22
N ARG A 445 29.03 -34.24 8.42
CA ARG A 445 28.60 -35.23 9.40
C ARG A 445 28.55 -34.48 10.73
N PRO A 446 27.41 -34.52 11.45
CA PRO A 446 27.35 -33.92 12.78
C PRO A 446 28.52 -34.48 13.59
N THR A 447 29.23 -33.62 14.32
CA THR A 447 30.28 -34.06 15.25
C THR A 447 29.72 -35.20 16.10
N PRO A 448 30.39 -36.36 16.17
CA PRO A 448 29.87 -37.50 16.91
C PRO A 448 29.59 -37.05 18.35
N PRO A 449 28.38 -37.27 18.87
CA PRO A 449 28.04 -36.84 20.21
C PRO A 449 28.99 -37.53 21.20
N SER A 450 29.71 -36.75 22.01
CA SER A 450 30.60 -37.26 23.07
C SER A 450 29.84 -37.82 24.28
N LYS A 451 28.58 -38.24 24.08
CA LYS A 451 27.71 -38.78 25.13
C LYS A 451 27.84 -40.29 25.15
N PHE A 452 27.83 -40.88 26.34
CA PHE A 452 27.72 -42.33 26.50
C PHE A 452 26.38 -42.85 25.96
N VAL A 453 26.44 -43.89 25.14
CA VAL A 453 25.28 -44.53 24.51
C VAL A 453 25.23 -46.00 24.94
N ILE A 454 24.07 -46.43 25.42
CA ILE A 454 23.78 -47.83 25.72
C ILE A 454 22.89 -48.36 24.60
N CYS A 455 23.39 -49.34 23.86
CA CYS A 455 22.67 -50.07 22.83
C CYS A 455 22.09 -51.34 23.46
N GLN A 456 20.85 -51.27 23.94
CA GLN A 456 20.16 -52.43 24.51
C GLN A 456 19.62 -53.34 23.41
N VAL A 457 19.98 -54.62 23.45
CA VAL A 457 19.58 -55.64 22.48
C VAL A 457 18.78 -56.73 23.21
N PRO A 458 17.44 -56.70 23.17
CA PRO A 458 16.64 -57.81 23.66
C PRO A 458 16.57 -58.91 22.60
N CYS A 459 16.97 -60.13 22.98
CA CYS A 459 17.01 -61.30 22.10
C CYS A 459 15.95 -62.32 22.53
N TYR A 460 15.04 -62.68 21.61
CA TYR A 460 13.92 -63.60 21.86
C TYR A 460 13.91 -64.76 20.86
N THR A 461 14.51 -65.90 21.21
CA THR A 461 14.55 -67.09 20.33
C THR A 461 15.00 -66.81 18.88
N GLU A 462 15.88 -65.82 18.70
CA GLU A 462 16.37 -65.37 17.39
C GLU A 462 17.40 -66.36 16.81
N ASP A 463 17.51 -66.42 15.47
CA ASP A 463 18.49 -67.25 14.77
C ASP A 463 19.90 -66.63 14.80
N GLU A 464 20.93 -67.47 14.65
CA GLU A 464 22.32 -67.04 14.65
C GLU A 464 22.60 -65.96 13.60
N ALA A 465 22.02 -66.07 12.41
CA ALA A 465 22.25 -65.11 11.33
C ALA A 465 21.62 -63.73 11.60
N SER A 466 20.46 -63.66 12.27
CA SER A 466 19.85 -62.39 12.67
C SER A 466 20.56 -61.74 13.85
N LEU A 467 21.02 -62.53 14.83
CA LEU A 467 21.81 -62.06 15.95
C LEU A 467 23.17 -61.50 15.48
N THR A 468 23.90 -62.23 14.62
CA THR A 468 25.17 -61.75 14.05
C THR A 468 24.99 -60.44 13.30
N LYS A 469 23.97 -60.35 12.43
CA LYS A 469 23.68 -59.10 11.70
C LYS A 469 23.37 -57.93 12.63
N THR A 470 22.62 -58.17 13.70
CA THR A 470 22.24 -57.12 14.65
C THR A 470 23.45 -56.64 15.45
N ILE A 471 24.26 -57.57 15.97
CA ILE A 471 25.47 -57.27 16.73
C ILE A 471 26.50 -56.55 15.84
N ASP A 472 26.75 -57.05 14.62
CA ASP A 472 27.67 -56.43 13.66
C ASP A 472 27.20 -55.03 13.24
N SER A 473 25.88 -54.85 13.06
CA SER A 473 25.31 -53.54 12.72
C SER A 473 25.45 -52.54 13.88
N LEU A 474 25.35 -52.98 15.13
CA LEU A 474 25.54 -52.14 16.31
C LEU A 474 27.02 -51.85 16.57
N ALA A 475 27.89 -52.82 16.33
CA ALA A 475 29.33 -52.66 16.37
C ALA A 475 29.80 -51.65 15.31
N GLY A 476 29.25 -51.71 14.10
CA GLY A 476 29.55 -50.82 12.97
C GLY A 476 28.95 -49.42 13.04
N LEU A 477 28.27 -49.04 14.13
CA LEU A 477 27.77 -47.67 14.31
C LEU A 477 28.93 -46.67 14.51
N ASP A 478 28.79 -45.48 13.93
CA ASP A 478 29.76 -44.36 13.94
C ASP A 478 29.87 -43.66 15.33
N TYR A 479 29.42 -44.30 16.41
CA TYR A 479 29.66 -43.85 17.78
C TYR A 479 31.05 -44.31 18.24
N ASP A 480 31.79 -43.43 18.92
CA ASP A 480 33.08 -43.79 19.52
C ASP A 480 32.94 -45.02 20.41
N ASP A 481 33.74 -46.06 20.13
CA ASP A 481 33.75 -47.32 20.87
C ASP A 481 34.01 -47.12 22.37
N LYS A 482 34.71 -46.04 22.76
CA LYS A 482 34.95 -45.69 24.17
C LYS A 482 33.68 -45.28 24.92
N HIS A 483 32.65 -44.85 24.20
CA HIS A 483 31.38 -44.35 24.75
C HIS A 483 30.19 -45.25 24.38
N LYS A 484 30.45 -46.43 23.79
CA LYS A 484 29.43 -47.37 23.31
C LYS A 484 29.42 -48.62 24.20
N LEU A 485 28.28 -48.89 24.84
CA LEU A 485 28.03 -50.14 25.56
C LEU A 485 26.91 -50.90 24.86
N ILE A 486 27.21 -52.10 24.34
CA ILE A 486 26.17 -53.01 23.85
C ILE A 486 25.72 -53.87 25.02
N PHE A 487 24.45 -53.77 25.39
CA PHE A 487 23.85 -54.52 26.51
C PHE A 487 22.84 -55.53 25.97
N ILE A 488 23.27 -56.79 25.86
CA ILE A 488 22.47 -57.86 25.29
C ILE A 488 21.70 -58.57 26.42
N VAL A 489 20.39 -58.70 26.25
CA VAL A 489 19.48 -59.36 27.20
C VAL A 489 18.81 -60.52 26.49
N CYS A 490 19.13 -61.75 26.89
CA CYS A 490 18.49 -62.95 26.37
C CYS A 490 17.27 -63.35 27.23
N ASP A 491 16.28 -63.96 26.60
CA ASP A 491 15.00 -64.37 27.20
C ASP A 491 15.09 -65.57 28.15
N GLY A 492 16.04 -66.48 27.94
CA GLY A 492 16.32 -67.63 28.81
C GLY A 492 17.02 -68.75 28.04
N ASN A 493 17.30 -69.89 28.71
CA ASN A 493 17.88 -71.07 28.06
C ASN A 493 16.82 -71.83 27.22
N ILE A 494 16.23 -71.14 26.24
CA ILE A 494 15.16 -71.63 25.36
C ILE A 494 15.73 -71.81 23.95
N VAL A 495 15.45 -72.96 23.34
CA VAL A 495 15.84 -73.25 21.95
C VAL A 495 14.70 -72.83 21.03
N GLY A 496 14.96 -71.84 20.16
CA GLY A 496 14.01 -71.36 19.16
C GLY A 496 13.72 -72.40 18.07
N SER A 497 12.56 -72.29 17.42
CA SER A 497 12.18 -73.19 16.32
C SER A 497 13.13 -73.00 15.13
N GLY A 498 13.99 -74.01 14.87
CA GLY A 498 14.98 -73.96 13.80
C GLY A 498 16.41 -73.64 14.25
N ASN A 499 16.66 -73.54 15.56
CA ASN A 499 17.99 -73.37 16.13
C ASN A 499 18.48 -74.66 16.82
N ASP A 500 19.78 -74.92 16.74
CA ASP A 500 20.41 -76.09 17.37
C ASP A 500 20.85 -75.84 18.83
N ARG A 501 20.79 -74.57 19.27
CA ARG A 501 21.27 -74.08 20.57
C ARG A 501 20.32 -73.01 21.14
N SER A 502 20.42 -72.73 22.43
CA SER A 502 19.64 -71.67 23.07
C SER A 502 20.16 -70.27 22.72
N THR A 503 19.29 -69.25 22.82
CA THR A 503 19.63 -67.85 22.52
C THR A 503 20.91 -67.36 23.22
N PRO A 504 21.10 -67.57 24.54
CA PRO A 504 22.31 -67.13 25.24
C PRO A 504 23.56 -67.83 24.71
N ARG A 505 23.44 -69.10 24.31
CA ARG A 505 24.59 -69.87 23.82
C ARG A 505 25.01 -69.40 22.43
N ILE A 506 24.05 -69.16 21.55
CA ILE A 506 24.29 -68.57 20.22
C ILE A 506 24.99 -67.21 20.35
N VAL A 507 24.54 -66.35 21.28
CA VAL A 507 25.19 -65.05 21.54
C VAL A 507 26.63 -65.22 22.04
N LEU A 508 26.90 -66.14 22.97
CA LEU A 508 28.25 -66.42 23.47
C LEU A 508 29.18 -66.94 22.37
N ASP A 509 28.66 -67.78 21.48
CA ASP A 509 29.41 -68.31 20.34
C ASP A 509 29.75 -67.20 19.32
N ILE A 510 28.82 -66.28 19.06
CA ILE A 510 29.06 -65.08 18.21
C ILE A 510 30.13 -64.17 18.84
N LEU A 511 30.14 -64.03 20.17
CA LEU A 511 31.10 -63.22 20.90
C LEU A 511 32.46 -63.93 21.13
N GLY A 512 32.60 -65.20 20.71
CA GLY A 512 33.84 -65.97 20.81
C GLY A 512 34.22 -66.38 22.24
N VAL A 513 33.24 -66.58 23.12
CA VAL A 513 33.48 -67.07 24.48
C VAL A 513 33.79 -68.57 24.47
N ASP A 514 34.64 -69.04 25.39
CA ASP A 514 35.08 -70.44 25.47
C ASP A 514 33.86 -71.39 25.54
N PRO A 515 33.78 -72.41 24.66
CA PRO A 515 32.68 -73.34 24.65
C PRO A 515 32.52 -74.15 25.95
N GLU A 516 33.54 -74.24 26.81
CA GLU A 516 33.47 -74.94 28.10
C GLU A 516 32.80 -74.10 29.20
N TYR A 517 32.52 -72.82 28.94
CA TYR A 517 31.78 -71.94 29.84
C TYR A 517 30.27 -72.15 29.71
N ASP A 518 29.66 -72.75 30.74
CA ASP A 518 28.20 -72.85 30.87
C ASP A 518 27.67 -71.62 31.62
N PRO A 519 26.82 -70.76 30.99
CA PRO A 519 26.29 -69.59 31.67
C PRO A 519 25.39 -70.03 32.84
N PRO A 520 25.54 -69.44 34.04
CA PRO A 520 24.62 -69.70 35.15
C PRO A 520 23.21 -69.27 34.74
N GLY A 521 22.27 -70.23 34.81
CA GLY A 521 20.86 -70.04 34.43
C GLY A 521 20.08 -69.11 35.35
#